data_AF-A0A1V5LT45-F1
#
_entry.id   AF-A0A1V5LT45-F1
#
_cell.length_a   1.000
_cell.length_b   1.000
_cell.length_c   1.000
_cell.angle_alpha   90.00
_cell.angle_beta   90.00
_cell.angle_gamma   90.00
#
_symmetry.space_group_name_H-M   'P 1'
#
loop_
_entity.id
_entity.type
_entity.pdbx_description
1 polymer ?
#
loop_
_entity_poly.entity_id
_entity_poly.type
_entity_poly.pdbx_seq_one_letter_code
_entity_poly.pdbx_strand_id
1 'polypeptide(L)'
;MAQDALRGYPAILEEDGDVIPTPTPVSQLHPASKQVVVFIRANMLLARQEREGQAVKTTVTMPRWLKHLADEHHVNFSQLLQAALKEVLGLKKSA
;
A
#
# COMPACT_ATOMS: atom_id res chain seq x y z
N MET A 1 0.19 -4.52 17.89
CA MET A 1 -0.09 -3.11 18.29
C MET A 1 1.11 -2.19 18.05
N ALA A 2 2.21 -2.28 18.79
CA ALA A 2 3.33 -1.33 18.62
C ALA A 2 4.13 -1.53 17.31
N GLN A 3 4.33 -2.79 16.89
CA GLN A 3 4.91 -3.10 15.58
C GLN A 3 4.02 -2.63 14.42
N ASP A 4 2.70 -2.78 14.53
CA ASP A 4 1.75 -2.35 13.50
C ASP A 4 1.73 -0.82 13.38
N ALA A 5 1.77 -0.11 14.52
CA ALA A 5 1.89 1.34 14.55
C ALA A 5 3.19 1.81 13.88
N LEU A 6 4.32 1.15 14.15
CA LEU A 6 5.61 1.46 13.52
C LEU A 6 5.62 1.18 12.01
N ARG A 7 4.84 0.21 11.52
CA ARG A 7 4.66 -0.04 10.07
C ARG A 7 3.72 0.97 9.42
N GLY A 8 2.69 1.40 10.15
CA GLY A 8 1.62 2.27 9.65
C GLY A 8 2.07 3.73 9.54
N TYR A 9 2.56 4.28 10.64
CA TYR A 9 2.81 5.71 10.81
C TYR A 9 3.81 6.30 9.81
N PRO A 10 4.99 5.70 9.54
CA PRO A 10 5.94 6.31 8.61
C PRO A 10 5.38 6.42 7.18
N ALA A 11 4.55 5.49 6.76
CA ALA A 11 3.99 5.56 5.41
C ALA A 11 2.78 6.52 5.31
N ILE A 12 2.21 6.98 6.43
CA ILE A 12 1.34 8.17 6.43
C ILE A 12 2.21 9.41 6.18
N LEU A 13 3.34 9.54 6.89
CA LEU A 13 4.27 10.66 6.70
C LEU A 13 4.77 10.73 5.25
N GLU A 14 5.05 9.59 4.62
CA GLU A 14 5.46 9.54 3.21
C GLU A 14 4.35 10.00 2.25
N GLU A 15 3.10 9.61 2.51
CA GLU A 15 1.93 10.02 1.71
C GLU A 15 1.66 11.52 1.83
N ASP A 16 1.85 12.09 3.04
CA ASP A 16 1.68 13.51 3.33
C ASP A 16 2.92 14.37 2.92
N GLY A 17 4.03 13.74 2.55
CA GLY A 17 5.28 14.41 2.19
C GLY A 17 6.10 14.93 3.39
N ASP A 18 5.78 14.46 4.59
CA ASP A 18 6.47 14.78 5.83
C ASP A 18 7.79 14.02 6.00
N VAL A 19 8.66 14.55 6.86
CA VAL A 19 9.96 13.94 7.15
C VAL A 19 9.81 12.81 8.17
N ILE A 20 10.32 11.63 7.84
CA ILE A 20 10.41 10.52 8.79
C ILE A 20 11.46 10.85 9.86
N PRO A 21 11.10 10.82 11.16
CA PRO A 21 12.04 11.16 12.23
C PRO A 21 13.18 10.14 12.33
N THR A 22 14.38 10.62 12.68
CA THR A 22 15.53 9.75 12.94
C THR A 22 15.33 9.01 14.27
N PRO A 23 15.63 7.70 14.35
CA PRO A 23 15.50 6.95 15.59
C PRO A 23 16.40 7.49 16.71
N THR A 24 15.85 7.60 17.92
CA THR A 24 16.63 7.97 19.10
C THR A 24 17.59 6.83 19.48
N PRO A 25 18.89 7.11 19.71
CA PRO A 25 19.82 6.12 20.22
C PRO A 25 19.38 5.58 21.58
N VAL A 26 19.55 4.26 21.79
CA VAL A 26 19.13 3.57 23.02
C VAL A 26 19.82 4.16 24.26
N SER A 27 21.07 4.62 24.12
CA SER A 27 21.84 5.28 25.19
C SER A 27 21.25 6.61 25.66
N GLN A 28 20.34 7.21 24.90
CA GLN A 28 19.67 8.47 25.25
C GLN A 28 18.27 8.25 25.85
N LEU A 29 17.80 7.00 25.96
CA LEU A 29 16.51 6.66 26.54
C LEU A 29 16.59 6.62 28.07
N HIS A 30 15.71 7.38 28.73
CA HIS A 30 15.62 7.47 30.19
C HIS A 30 14.21 7.09 30.64
N PRO A 31 13.89 5.79 30.76
CA PRO A 31 12.57 5.34 31.20
C PRO A 31 12.32 5.74 32.67
N ALA A 32 11.09 6.14 32.98
CA ALA A 32 10.68 6.45 34.35
C ALA A 32 10.54 5.18 35.20
N SER A 33 10.36 5.35 36.51
CA SER A 33 10.07 4.23 37.41
C SER A 33 8.86 3.44 36.91
N LYS A 34 8.99 2.10 36.83
CA LYS A 34 8.00 1.15 36.29
C LYS A 34 7.80 1.18 34.76
N GLN A 35 8.71 1.80 33.99
CA GLN A 35 8.73 1.66 32.53
C GLN A 35 9.80 0.66 32.09
N VAL A 36 9.54 -0.04 30.99
CA VAL A 36 10.47 -0.98 30.36
C VAL A 36 10.66 -0.60 28.90
N VAL A 37 11.90 -0.59 28.45
CA VAL A 37 12.25 -0.38 27.05
C VAL A 37 12.21 -1.71 26.32
N VAL A 38 11.48 -1.76 25.20
CA VAL A 38 11.34 -2.97 24.37
C VAL A 38 11.75 -2.64 22.94
N PHE A 39 12.59 -3.48 22.36
CA PHE A 39 12.94 -3.38 20.94
C PHE A 39 11.79 -3.86 20.07
N ILE A 40 11.40 -3.04 19.10
CA ILE A 40 10.40 -3.37 18.10
C ILE A 40 11.07 -3.33 16.74
N ARG A 41 10.80 -4.34 15.91
CA ARG A 41 11.31 -4.40 14.53
C ARG A 41 10.12 -4.35 13.57
N ALA A 42 10.25 -3.55 12.52
CA ALA A 42 9.27 -3.46 11.46
C ALA A 42 10.01 -3.54 10.11
N ASN A 43 9.50 -4.36 9.19
CA ASN A 43 9.98 -4.39 7.82
C ASN A 43 9.15 -3.42 6.99
N MET A 44 9.71 -2.24 6.72
CA MET A 44 9.04 -1.17 5.97
C MET A 44 8.86 -1.52 4.49
N LEU A 45 9.81 -2.25 3.88
CA LEU A 45 9.71 -2.67 2.50
C LEU A 45 8.51 -3.62 2.31
N LEU A 46 8.39 -4.62 3.19
CA LEU A 46 7.26 -5.54 3.14
C LEU A 46 5.94 -4.81 3.40
N ALA A 47 5.91 -3.88 4.36
CA ALA A 47 4.71 -3.07 4.63
C ALA A 47 4.29 -2.22 3.42
N ARG A 48 5.24 -1.64 2.69
CA ARG A 48 4.97 -0.86 1.47
C ARG A 48 4.45 -1.76 0.35
N GLN A 49 5.09 -2.91 0.12
CA GLN A 49 4.65 -3.89 -0.88
C GLN A 49 3.23 -4.40 -0.59
N GLU A 50 2.92 -4.70 0.67
CA GLU A 50 1.57 -5.09 1.09
C GLU A 50 0.54 -3.99 0.86
N ARG A 51 0.90 -2.71 1.01
CA ARG A 51 0.01 -1.58 0.72
C ARG A 51 -0.22 -1.40 -0.77
N GLU A 52 0.85 -1.34 -1.56
CA GLU A 52 0.79 -1.16 -3.02
C GLU A 52 0.10 -2.34 -3.73
N GLY A 53 0.23 -3.54 -3.18
CA GLY A 53 -0.40 -4.74 -3.72
C GLY A 53 -1.91 -4.87 -3.46
N GLN A 54 -2.51 -3.96 -2.69
CA GLN A 54 -3.94 -4.03 -2.37
C GLN A 54 -4.80 -3.67 -3.58
N ALA A 55 -5.75 -4.55 -3.90
CA ALA A 55 -6.75 -4.28 -4.91
C ALA A 55 -7.72 -3.20 -4.41
N VAL A 56 -7.70 -2.03 -5.04
CA VAL A 56 -8.62 -0.93 -4.75
C VAL A 56 -9.84 -1.01 -5.67
N LYS A 57 -11.04 -0.97 -5.08
CA LYS A 57 -12.29 -0.91 -5.85
C LYS A 57 -12.38 0.43 -6.59
N THR A 58 -12.47 0.36 -7.91
CA THR A 58 -12.63 1.54 -8.77
C THR A 58 -13.98 1.51 -9.45
N THR A 59 -14.71 2.62 -9.41
CA THR A 59 -15.97 2.79 -10.15
C THR A 59 -15.67 3.50 -11.47
N VAL A 60 -16.08 2.89 -12.59
CA VAL A 60 -15.86 3.44 -13.94
C VAL A 60 -17.19 3.71 -14.65
N THR A 61 -17.20 4.70 -15.53
CA THR A 61 -18.37 5.05 -16.37
C THR A 61 -18.16 4.51 -17.78
N MET A 62 -19.17 3.85 -18.35
CA MET A 62 -19.12 3.33 -19.72
C MET A 62 -20.50 3.30 -20.38
N PRO A 63 -20.58 3.24 -21.72
CA PRO A 63 -21.84 3.09 -22.43
C PRO A 63 -22.60 1.82 -22.01
N ARG A 64 -23.92 1.93 -21.85
CA ARG A 64 -24.79 0.81 -21.42
C ARG A 64 -24.65 -0.43 -22.31
N TRP A 65 -24.64 -0.23 -23.63
CA TRP A 65 -24.53 -1.32 -24.60
C TRP A 65 -23.23 -2.12 -24.43
N LEU A 66 -22.13 -1.43 -24.13
CA LEU A 66 -20.82 -2.05 -23.97
C LEU A 66 -20.76 -2.89 -22.69
N LYS A 67 -21.35 -2.38 -21.61
CA LYS A 67 -21.45 -3.14 -20.36
C LYS A 67 -22.24 -4.43 -20.58
N HIS A 68 -23.42 -4.35 -21.21
CA HIS A 68 -24.24 -5.54 -21.47
C HIS A 68 -23.50 -6.57 -22.31
N LEU A 69 -22.86 -6.14 -23.42
CA LEU A 69 -22.10 -7.04 -24.27
C LEU A 69 -20.95 -7.72 -23.50
N ALA A 70 -20.22 -6.96 -22.67
CA ALA A 70 -19.17 -7.52 -21.83
C ALA A 70 -19.69 -8.50 -20.76
N ASP A 71 -20.86 -8.23 -20.18
CA ASP A 71 -21.52 -9.13 -19.24
C ASP A 71 -21.95 -10.45 -19.91
N GLU A 72 -22.53 -10.38 -21.12
CA GLU A 72 -22.93 -11.55 -21.93
C GLU A 72 -21.74 -12.46 -22.27
N HIS A 73 -20.57 -11.86 -22.50
CA HIS A 73 -19.33 -12.57 -22.76
C HIS A 73 -18.53 -12.92 -21.49
N HIS A 74 -19.10 -12.73 -20.29
CA HIS A 74 -18.46 -13.02 -18.99
C HIS A 74 -17.07 -12.38 -18.82
N VAL A 75 -16.91 -11.15 -19.32
CA VAL A 75 -15.64 -10.42 -19.24
C VAL A 75 -15.28 -10.10 -17.79
N ASN A 76 -14.06 -10.44 -17.38
CA ASN A 76 -13.51 -10.03 -16.10
C ASN A 76 -13.03 -8.57 -16.17
N PHE A 77 -13.90 -7.63 -15.80
CA PHE A 77 -13.60 -6.19 -15.82
C PHE A 77 -12.34 -5.82 -15.03
N SER A 78 -12.13 -6.41 -13.85
CA SER A 78 -10.97 -6.12 -13.01
C SER A 78 -9.67 -6.49 -13.71
N GLN A 79 -9.62 -7.69 -14.30
CA GLN A 79 -8.44 -8.16 -15.03
C GLN A 79 -8.22 -7.36 -16.31
N LEU A 80 -9.29 -7.10 -17.07
CA LEU A 80 -9.22 -6.32 -18.31
C LEU A 80 -8.70 -4.90 -18.05
N LEU A 81 -9.24 -4.22 -17.04
CA LEU A 81 -8.83 -2.87 -16.67
C LEU A 81 -7.35 -2.84 -16.24
N GLN A 82 -6.93 -3.78 -15.40
CA GLN A 82 -5.52 -3.87 -14.98
C GLN A 82 -4.58 -4.14 -16.17
N ALA A 83 -4.97 -5.01 -17.11
CA ALA A 83 -4.17 -5.32 -18.28
C ALA A 83 -4.05 -4.10 -19.21
N ALA A 84 -5.16 -3.43 -19.50
CA ALA A 84 -5.20 -2.23 -20.32
C ALA A 84 -4.40 -1.08 -19.69
N LEU A 85 -4.52 -0.86 -18.39
CA LEU A 85 -3.73 0.17 -17.69
C LEU A 85 -2.23 -0.12 -17.73
N LYS A 86 -1.82 -1.38 -17.50
CA LYS A 86 -0.40 -1.77 -17.61
C LYS A 86 0.14 -1.56 -19.02
N GLU A 87 -0.66 -1.83 -20.03
CA GLU A 87 -0.30 -1.58 -21.43
C GLU A 87 -0.13 -0.10 -21.73
N VAL A 88 -1.11 0.73 -21.34
CA VAL A 88 -1.06 2.20 -21.53
C VAL A 88 0.14 2.83 -20.81
N LEU A 89 0.49 2.31 -19.63
CA LEU A 89 1.61 2.80 -18.81
C LEU A 89 2.96 2.18 -19.20
N GLY A 90 3.03 1.30 -20.20
CA GLY A 90 4.27 0.66 -20.62
C GLY A 90 4.85 -0.34 -19.61
N LEU A 91 4.04 -0.86 -18.69
CA LEU A 91 4.45 -1.77 -17.60
C LEU A 91 4.39 -3.25 -18.00
N LYS A 92 4.34 -3.57 -19.29
CA LYS A 92 4.40 -4.97 -19.74
C LYS A 92 5.76 -5.56 -19.35
N LYS A 93 5.75 -6.53 -18.42
CA LYS A 93 6.89 -7.42 -18.20
C LYS A 93 7.25 -8.05 -19.54
N SER A 94 8.45 -7.76 -20.04
CA SER A 94 9.12 -8.70 -20.95
C SER A 94 9.16 -10.05 -20.24
N ALA A 95 8.80 -11.10 -20.97
CA ALA A 95 8.73 -12.49 -20.52
C ALA A 95 10.00 -12.91 -19.75
#